data_AF-A0A420TUE7-F1
#
_entry.id   AF-A0A420TUE7-F1
#
_cell.length_a   1.000
_cell.length_b   1.000
_cell.length_c   1.000
_cell.angle_alpha   90.00
_cell.angle_beta   90.00
_cell.angle_gamma   90.00
#
_symmetry.space_group_name_H-M   'P 1'
#
loop_
_entity.id
_entity.type
_entity.pdbx_description
1 polymer ?
#
loop_
_entity_poly.entity_id
_entity_poly.type
_entity_poly.pdbx_seq_one_letter_code
_entity_poly.pdbx_strand_id
1 'polypeptide(L)'
;MIDLITAEKLDILDKTAIFTKAVVEARVLRQLSRTAKRSFEISVNIYGRELDARDIGQQLSDVGAFLQHPFYLEDGVEYLNPQFFHLEDRPRYMTHLVGMDDSKFQAKNFSDAVEATLASLDHGMPALAIDDLDIIVTDDLITPLRE
;
A
#
# COMPACT_ATOMS: atom_id res chain seq x y z
N MET A 1 -21.77 7.62 -11.67
CA MET A 1 -22.14 6.92 -10.43
C MET A 1 -21.01 5.94 -10.15
N ILE A 2 -20.45 5.97 -8.94
CA ILE A 2 -19.51 4.94 -8.48
C ILE A 2 -20.24 3.59 -8.44
N ASP A 3 -19.52 2.48 -8.61
CA ASP A 3 -20.15 1.16 -8.53
C ASP A 3 -20.71 0.90 -7.13
N LEU A 4 -21.76 0.08 -7.07
CA LEU A 4 -22.49 -0.18 -5.83
C LEU A 4 -21.60 -0.83 -4.76
N ILE A 5 -20.66 -1.69 -5.17
CA ILE A 5 -19.78 -2.42 -4.26
C ILE A 5 -18.85 -1.44 -3.55
N THR A 6 -18.22 -0.51 -4.28
CA THR A 6 -17.37 0.50 -3.66
C THR A 6 -18.17 1.46 -2.79
N ALA A 7 -19.40 1.82 -3.18
CA ALA A 7 -20.27 2.66 -2.35
C ALA A 7 -20.64 2.00 -1.02
N GLU A 8 -21.05 0.73 -1.04
CA GLU A 8 -21.37 -0.04 0.17
C GLU A 8 -20.15 -0.17 1.10
N LYS A 9 -18.95 -0.38 0.54
CA LYS A 9 -17.70 -0.43 1.31
C LYS A 9 -17.30 0.91 1.92
N LEU A 10 -17.73 2.04 1.36
CA LEU A 10 -17.46 3.36 1.93
C LEU A 10 -18.50 3.77 2.99
N ASP A 11 -19.73 3.25 2.90
CA ASP A 11 -20.83 3.54 3.83
C ASP A 11 -20.50 3.15 5.28
N ILE A 12 -19.67 2.11 5.46
CA ILE A 12 -19.19 1.70 6.80
C ILE A 12 -18.43 2.82 7.53
N LEU A 13 -17.87 3.79 6.80
CA LEU A 13 -17.11 4.90 7.36
C LEU A 13 -17.98 6.12 7.71
N ASP A 14 -19.30 6.07 7.48
CA ASP A 14 -20.21 7.22 7.70
C ASP A 14 -20.21 7.74 9.16
N LYS A 15 -19.89 6.86 10.12
CA LYS A 15 -19.78 7.22 11.54
C LYS A 15 -18.42 7.81 11.93
N THR A 16 -17.44 7.78 11.03
CA THR A 16 -16.10 8.31 11.26
C THR A 16 -15.98 9.68 10.61
N ALA A 17 -15.34 10.63 11.29
CA ALA A 17 -15.12 11.98 10.75
C ALA A 17 -14.03 11.96 9.65
N ILE A 18 -14.42 11.51 8.46
CA ILE A 18 -13.57 11.46 7.26
C ILE A 18 -14.10 12.38 6.16
N PHE A 19 -13.25 12.69 5.20
CA PHE A 19 -13.69 13.21 3.92
C PHE A 19 -13.05 12.42 2.78
N THR A 20 -13.77 12.26 1.68
CA THR A 20 -13.30 11.51 0.51
C THR A 20 -13.13 12.42 -0.69
N LYS A 21 -12.06 12.23 -1.46
CA LYS A 21 -11.84 12.94 -2.73
C LYS A 21 -11.68 11.95 -3.87
N ALA A 22 -12.52 12.07 -4.89
CA ALA A 22 -12.35 11.32 -6.13
C ALA A 22 -11.30 11.98 -7.02
N VAL A 23 -10.35 11.19 -7.51
CA VAL A 23 -9.29 11.57 -8.43
C VAL A 23 -9.49 10.80 -9.73
N VAL A 24 -9.46 11.53 -10.83
CA VAL A 24 -9.58 10.97 -12.18
C VAL A 24 -8.39 11.44 -13.00
N GLU A 25 -7.79 10.52 -13.75
CA GLU A 25 -6.66 10.87 -14.58
C GLU A 25 -7.08 11.69 -15.81
N ALA A 26 -6.31 12.73 -16.15
CA ALA A 26 -6.65 13.63 -17.25
C ALA A 26 -6.78 12.92 -18.62
N ARG A 27 -6.06 11.80 -18.83
CA ARG A 27 -6.19 10.99 -20.06
C ARG A 27 -7.59 10.38 -20.21
N VAL A 28 -8.20 9.97 -19.11
CA VAL A 28 -9.57 9.44 -19.07
C VAL A 28 -10.56 10.53 -19.46
N LEU A 29 -10.43 11.74 -18.91
CA LEU A 29 -11.32 12.86 -19.22
C LEU A 29 -11.30 13.23 -20.72
N ARG A 30 -10.13 13.16 -21.37
CA ARG A 30 -10.00 13.41 -22.81
C ARG A 30 -10.66 12.33 -23.68
N GLN A 31 -10.79 11.11 -23.19
CA GLN A 31 -11.44 10.00 -23.91
C GLN A 31 -12.96 10.04 -23.72
N LEU A 32 -13.44 10.48 -22.56
CA LEU A 32 -14.87 10.60 -22.26
C LEU A 32 -15.59 11.60 -23.17
N SER A 33 -14.91 12.65 -23.66
CA SER A 33 -15.50 13.60 -24.60
C SER A 33 -15.75 13.03 -26.01
N ARG A 34 -15.10 11.90 -26.35
CA ARG A 34 -15.14 11.30 -27.71
C ARG A 34 -16.04 10.08 -27.82
N THR A 35 -16.46 9.48 -26.71
CA THR A 35 -17.22 8.22 -26.70
C THR A 35 -18.33 8.29 -25.67
N ALA A 36 -19.57 8.03 -26.11
CA ALA A 36 -20.73 8.00 -25.23
C ALA A 36 -20.62 6.92 -24.14
N LYS A 37 -21.00 7.30 -22.90
CA LYS A 37 -21.35 6.45 -21.74
C LYS A 37 -20.48 5.18 -21.54
N ARG A 38 -19.17 5.33 -21.37
CA ARG A 38 -18.33 4.25 -20.81
C ARG A 38 -18.03 4.51 -19.33
N SER A 39 -18.00 3.43 -18.55
CA SER A 39 -17.40 3.44 -17.22
C SER A 39 -15.91 3.72 -17.33
N PHE A 40 -15.36 4.31 -16.28
CA PHE A 40 -13.95 4.60 -16.17
C PHE A 40 -13.51 4.45 -14.73
N GLU A 41 -12.23 4.18 -14.55
CA GLU A 41 -11.63 4.02 -13.23
C GLU A 41 -11.43 5.37 -12.55
N ILE A 42 -11.67 5.39 -11.24
CA ILE A 42 -11.41 6.52 -10.36
C ILE A 42 -10.61 6.02 -9.16
N SER A 43 -9.77 6.87 -8.60
CA SER A 43 -9.22 6.67 -7.26
C SER A 43 -10.07 7.45 -6.28
N VAL A 44 -10.42 6.86 -5.14
CA VAL A 44 -11.09 7.57 -4.04
C VAL A 44 -10.11 7.64 -2.88
N ASN A 45 -9.58 8.83 -2.63
CA ASN A 45 -8.69 9.07 -1.50
C ASN A 45 -9.52 9.34 -0.26
N ILE A 46 -9.15 8.75 0.87
CA ILE A 46 -9.78 8.95 2.18
C ILE A 46 -8.85 9.79 3.05
N TYR A 47 -9.39 10.82 3.66
CA TYR A 47 -8.67 11.74 4.52
C TYR A 47 -9.37 11.81 5.87
N GLY A 48 -8.59 11.97 6.93
CA GLY A 48 -9.07 12.03 8.30
C GLY A 48 -7.94 12.37 9.26
N ARG A 49 -8.24 12.34 10.55
CA ARG A 49 -7.19 12.53 11.57
C ARG A 49 -6.36 11.25 11.66
N GLU A 50 -5.07 11.41 11.88
CA GLU A 50 -4.16 10.27 12.03
C GLU A 50 -4.55 9.33 13.18
N LEU A 51 -5.09 9.89 14.27
CA LEU A 51 -5.58 9.13 15.43
C LEU A 51 -6.67 8.13 15.04
N ASP A 52 -7.48 8.44 14.03
CA ASP A 52 -8.57 7.59 13.56
C ASP A 52 -8.11 6.57 12.51
N ALA A 53 -6.87 6.67 12.01
CA ALA A 53 -6.40 5.87 10.87
C ALA A 53 -6.47 4.37 11.15
N ARG A 54 -6.07 3.93 12.35
CA ARG A 54 -6.12 2.51 12.72
C ARG A 54 -7.56 1.96 12.71
N ASP A 55 -8.49 2.72 13.26
CA ASP A 55 -9.90 2.32 13.33
C ASP A 55 -10.54 2.30 11.94
N ILE A 56 -10.20 3.26 11.07
CA ILE A 56 -10.61 3.26 9.66
C ILE A 56 -10.06 2.04 8.93
N GLY A 57 -8.78 1.74 9.11
CA GLY A 57 -8.14 0.58 8.51
C GLY A 57 -8.77 -0.74 8.97
N GLN A 58 -9.16 -0.83 10.24
CA GLN A 58 -9.86 -2.00 10.77
C GLN A 58 -11.27 -2.14 10.17
N GLN A 59 -12.07 -1.07 10.20
CA GLN A 59 -13.43 -1.09 9.66
C GLN A 59 -13.45 -1.49 8.18
N LEU A 60 -12.51 -0.98 7.38
CA LEU A 60 -12.37 -1.38 5.98
C LEU A 60 -11.98 -2.86 5.84
N SER A 61 -11.04 -3.35 6.66
CA SER A 61 -10.62 -4.75 6.65
C SER A 61 -11.77 -5.70 6.97
N ASP A 62 -12.66 -5.32 7.89
CA ASP A 62 -13.81 -6.13 8.33
C ASP A 62 -14.80 -6.40 7.18
N VAL A 63 -14.84 -5.53 6.17
CA VAL A 63 -15.65 -5.70 4.95
C VAL A 63 -14.83 -6.10 3.72
N GLY A 64 -13.60 -6.58 3.92
CA GLY A 64 -12.71 -6.99 2.83
C GLY A 64 -12.35 -5.85 1.89
N ALA A 65 -12.17 -4.64 2.43
CA ALA A 65 -11.70 -3.46 1.71
C ALA A 65 -10.29 -3.09 2.19
N PHE A 66 -9.39 -2.84 1.23
CA PHE A 66 -7.99 -2.53 1.52
C PHE A 66 -7.54 -1.29 0.76
N LEU A 67 -6.98 -0.34 1.49
CA LEU A 67 -6.45 0.92 0.98
C LEU A 67 -5.23 0.63 0.12
N GLN A 68 -5.27 1.17 -1.10
CA GLN A 68 -4.15 1.18 -2.03
C GLN A 68 -3.35 2.47 -1.89
N HIS A 69 -2.19 2.52 -2.55
CA HIS A 69 -1.41 3.75 -2.64
C HIS A 69 -2.10 4.77 -3.57
N PRO A 70 -2.23 6.05 -3.18
CA PRO A 70 -2.88 7.05 -4.02
C PRO A 70 -2.11 7.30 -5.32
N PHE A 71 -2.83 7.42 -6.43
CA PHE A 71 -2.26 7.93 -7.68
C PHE A 71 -1.86 9.41 -7.59
N TYR A 72 -2.58 10.18 -6.77
CA TYR A 72 -2.36 11.60 -6.54
C TYR A 72 -2.67 11.92 -5.09
N LEU A 73 -1.95 12.89 -4.55
CA LEU A 73 -2.18 13.48 -3.24
C LEU A 73 -2.04 15.00 -3.36
N GLU A 74 -2.78 15.75 -2.54
CA GLU A 74 -2.67 17.21 -2.50
C GLU A 74 -1.32 17.63 -1.90
N ASP A 75 -0.80 18.76 -2.36
CA ASP A 75 0.47 19.30 -1.86
C ASP A 75 0.38 19.57 -0.35
N GLY A 76 1.39 19.13 0.39
CA GLY A 76 1.46 19.30 1.84
C GLY A 76 0.64 18.30 2.66
N VAL A 77 -0.03 17.34 2.02
CA VAL A 77 -0.69 16.22 2.72
C VAL A 77 0.26 15.03 2.81
N GLU A 78 0.27 14.36 3.96
CA GLU A 78 1.02 13.12 4.16
C GLU A 78 0.13 11.90 3.93
N TYR A 79 0.68 10.87 3.30
CA TYR A 79 -0.02 9.60 3.10
C TYR A 79 0.39 8.61 4.19
N LEU A 80 -0.62 8.09 4.89
CA LEU A 80 -0.51 6.99 5.84
C LEU A 80 -1.46 5.88 5.41
N ASN A 81 -0.95 4.64 5.33
CA ASN A 81 -1.79 3.47 5.15
C ASN A 81 -1.88 2.67 6.46
N PRO A 82 -3.01 2.72 7.20
CA PRO A 82 -3.14 2.03 8.47
C PRO A 82 -3.10 0.50 8.38
N GLN A 83 -3.30 -0.06 7.18
CA GLN A 83 -3.25 -1.51 6.94
C GLN A 83 -1.84 -1.98 6.55
N PHE A 84 -0.90 -1.05 6.33
CA PHE A 84 0.48 -1.40 6.04
C PHE A 84 1.23 -1.72 7.34
N PHE A 85 2.07 -2.75 7.29
CA PHE A 85 2.91 -3.12 8.42
C PHE A 85 4.11 -2.17 8.50
N HIS A 86 4.31 -1.56 9.68
CA HIS A 86 5.41 -0.64 9.93
C HIS A 86 6.33 -1.21 11.02
N LEU A 87 7.62 -1.25 10.71
CA LEU A 87 8.67 -1.47 11.71
C LEU A 87 9.02 -0.12 12.37
N GLU A 88 9.37 -0.12 13.66
CA GLU A 88 9.64 1.11 14.43
C GLU A 88 10.74 1.99 13.81
N ASP A 89 11.68 1.39 13.08
CA ASP A 89 12.81 2.08 12.44
C ASP A 89 12.55 2.56 11.00
N ARG A 90 11.34 2.33 10.45
CA ARG A 90 10.98 2.70 9.07
C ARG A 90 10.08 3.94 9.04
N PRO A 91 10.17 4.79 8.00
CA PRO A 91 9.27 5.92 7.85
C PRO A 91 7.80 5.46 7.83
N ARG A 92 7.00 6.02 8.72
CA ARG A 92 5.57 5.70 8.84
C ARG A 92 4.74 6.31 7.71
N TYR A 93 5.15 7.46 7.19
CA TYR A 93 4.50 8.11 6.06
C TYR A 93 5.04 7.55 4.74
N MET A 94 4.11 7.18 3.89
CA MET A 94 4.32 6.52 2.61
C MET A 94 4.16 7.50 1.44
N THR A 95 4.20 8.81 1.69
CA THR A 95 4.01 9.88 0.69
C THR A 95 4.91 9.73 -0.53
N HIS A 96 6.11 9.18 -0.34
CA HIS A 96 7.07 8.92 -1.42
C HIS A 96 6.62 7.84 -2.42
N LEU A 97 5.52 7.13 -2.17
CA LEU A 97 4.94 6.11 -3.05
C LEU A 97 3.77 6.65 -3.89
N VAL A 98 3.30 7.88 -3.61
CA VAL A 98 2.19 8.48 -4.35
C VAL A 98 2.58 8.68 -5.81
N GLY A 99 1.69 8.27 -6.72
CA GLY A 99 1.90 8.38 -8.17
C GLY A 99 2.91 7.40 -8.76
N MET A 100 3.44 6.46 -7.95
CA MET A 100 4.09 5.28 -8.52
C MET A 100 3.02 4.39 -9.15
N ASP A 101 3.31 3.89 -10.35
CA ASP A 101 2.53 2.78 -10.89
C ASP A 101 2.99 1.46 -10.24
N ASP A 102 2.18 0.41 -10.34
CA ASP A 102 2.46 -0.90 -9.73
C ASP A 102 3.85 -1.44 -10.11
N SER A 103 4.31 -1.17 -11.34
CA SER A 103 5.62 -1.64 -11.81
C SER A 103 6.78 -0.93 -11.12
N LYS A 104 6.67 0.38 -10.93
CA LYS A 104 7.64 1.19 -10.18
C LYS A 104 7.60 0.87 -8.69
N PHE A 105 6.41 0.63 -8.14
CA PHE A 105 6.25 0.24 -6.75
C PHE A 105 6.93 -1.11 -6.47
N GLN A 106 6.70 -2.12 -7.32
CA GLN A 106 7.35 -3.42 -7.19
C GLN A 106 8.87 -3.32 -7.34
N ALA A 107 9.35 -2.59 -8.35
CA ALA A 107 10.79 -2.40 -8.57
C ALA A 107 11.46 -1.70 -7.38
N LYS A 108 10.80 -0.69 -6.80
CA LYS A 108 11.29 0.01 -5.61
C LYS A 108 11.32 -0.90 -4.38
N ASN A 109 10.22 -1.60 -4.07
CA ASN A 109 10.19 -2.54 -2.95
C ASN A 109 11.26 -3.62 -3.09
N PHE A 110 11.48 -4.13 -4.29
CA PHE A 110 12.56 -5.08 -4.56
C PHE A 110 13.93 -4.46 -4.29
N SER A 111 14.18 -3.24 -4.80
CA SER A 111 15.42 -2.49 -4.55
C SER A 111 15.66 -2.27 -3.06
N ASP A 112 14.66 -1.78 -2.32
CA ASP A 112 14.77 -1.50 -0.88
C ASP A 112 15.00 -2.79 -0.08
N ALA A 113 14.42 -3.92 -0.51
CA ALA A 113 14.65 -5.22 0.11
C ALA A 113 16.06 -5.75 -0.15
N VAL A 114 16.58 -5.58 -1.37
CA VAL A 114 17.97 -5.93 -1.72
C VAL A 114 18.94 -5.09 -0.91
N GLU A 115 18.73 -3.77 -0.85
CA GLU A 115 19.59 -2.86 -0.07
C GLU A 115 19.59 -3.22 1.42
N ALA A 116 18.42 -3.47 2.00
CA ALA A 116 18.32 -3.90 3.40
C ALA A 116 19.04 -5.23 3.66
N THR A 117 18.98 -6.17 2.71
CA THR A 117 19.68 -7.46 2.81
C THR A 117 21.20 -7.28 2.70
N LEU A 118 21.67 -6.43 1.79
CA LEU A 118 23.10 -6.14 1.65
C LEU A 118 23.64 -5.40 2.88
N ALA A 119 22.87 -4.47 3.45
CA ALA A 119 23.23 -3.76 4.67
C ALA A 119 23.29 -4.70 5.90
N SER A 120 22.40 -5.70 5.98
CA SER A 120 22.45 -6.68 7.07
C SER A 120 23.67 -7.61 6.99
N LEU A 121 24.13 -7.94 5.76
CA LEU A 121 25.37 -8.68 5.54
C LEU A 121 26.62 -7.87 5.88
N ASP A 122 26.60 -6.55 5.65
CA ASP A 122 27.74 -5.66 5.95
C ASP A 122 27.94 -5.46 7.47
N HIS A 123 26.90 -5.64 8.27
CA HIS A 123 26.95 -5.47 9.74
C HIS A 123 27.25 -6.76 10.53
N GLY A 124 27.59 -7.85 9.86
CA GLY A 124 27.69 -9.16 10.50
C GLY A 124 28.93 -9.97 10.12
N MET A 125 30.15 -9.48 10.35
CA MET A 125 31.33 -10.34 10.54
C MET A 125 32.38 -9.72 11.49
N PRO A 126 32.35 -9.97 12.81
CA PRO A 126 33.60 -10.22 13.50
C PRO A 126 34.18 -11.51 12.92
N ALA A 127 35.44 -11.48 12.50
CA ALA A 127 36.14 -12.61 11.91
C ALA A 127 36.02 -13.88 12.78
N LEU A 128 35.02 -14.72 12.48
CA LEU A 128 34.95 -16.08 12.95
C LEU A 128 35.15 -16.97 11.73
N ALA A 129 36.16 -17.82 11.85
CA ALA A 129 36.55 -18.80 10.87
C ALA A 129 35.31 -19.53 10.34
N ILE A 130 35.16 -19.50 9.02
CA ILE A 130 34.22 -20.33 8.28
C ILE A 130 34.69 -21.77 8.51
N ASP A 131 33.99 -22.49 9.38
CA ASP A 131 33.91 -23.94 9.30
C ASP A 131 32.41 -24.25 9.27
N ASP A 132 31.98 -24.79 8.13
CA ASP A 132 30.63 -25.21 7.75
C ASP A 132 29.54 -24.13 7.64
N LEU A 133 29.38 -23.66 6.40
CA LEU A 133 28.19 -22.92 5.96
C LEU A 133 27.05 -23.92 5.72
N ASP A 134 26.16 -24.09 6.69
CA ASP A 134 24.88 -24.79 6.49
C ASP A 134 23.99 -23.96 5.55
N ILE A 135 24.14 -24.20 4.25
CA ILE A 135 23.25 -23.66 3.22
C ILE A 135 21.91 -24.39 3.34
N ILE A 136 20.93 -23.74 3.96
CA ILE A 136 19.55 -24.26 3.99
C ILE A 136 18.99 -24.18 2.57
N VAL A 137 18.75 -25.36 1.98
CA VAL A 137 18.16 -25.52 0.64
C VAL A 137 16.67 -25.22 0.74
N THR A 138 16.14 -24.46 -0.22
CA THR A 138 14.78 -23.90 -0.25
C THR A 138 13.62 -24.90 -0.20
N ASP A 139 13.88 -26.21 -0.30
CA ASP A 139 12.84 -27.26 -0.18
C ASP A 139 12.30 -27.40 1.26
N ASP A 140 13.00 -26.88 2.27
CA ASP A 140 12.58 -26.98 3.67
C ASP A 140 11.57 -25.90 4.12
N LEU A 141 11.19 -24.97 3.22
CA LEU A 141 10.28 -23.85 3.54
C LEU A 141 8.79 -24.19 3.36
N ILE A 142 8.42 -25.46 3.26
CA ILE A 142 7.01 -25.85 3.25
C ILE A 142 6.52 -25.90 4.71
N THR A 143 5.93 -24.80 5.18
CA THR A 143 5.10 -24.86 6.39
C THR A 143 3.78 -25.51 6.00
N PRO A 144 3.44 -26.72 6.47
CA PRO A 144 2.18 -27.34 6.10
C PRO A 144 1.04 -26.57 6.77
N LEU A 145 0.05 -26.18 5.97
CA LEU A 145 -1.23 -25.68 6.47
C LEU A 145 -1.88 -26.80 7.28
N ARG A 146 -2.15 -26.53 8.56
CA ARG A 146 -3.00 -27.41 9.38
C ARG A 146 -4.44 -27.19 8.94
N GLU A 147 -5.10 -28.26 8.51
CA GLU A 147 -6.56 -28.32 8.33
C GLU A 147 -7.31 -28.11 9.66
#